data_AF-A0A212CNV7-F1
#
_entry.id   AF-A0A212CNV7-F1
#
_cell.length_a   1.000
_cell.length_b   1.000
_cell.length_c   1.000
_cell.angle_alpha   90.00
_cell.angle_beta   90.00
_cell.angle_gamma   90.00
#
_symmetry.space_group_name_H-M   'P 1'
#
loop_
_entity.id
_entity.type
_entity.pdbx_description
1 polymer ?
#
loop_
_entity_poly.entity_id
_entity_poly.type
_entity_poly.pdbx_seq_one_letter_code
_entity_poly.pdbx_strand_id
1 'polypeptide(L)'
;MLANAFHRKLEDRKWHSMASLNCIRKSTKPWNGGRSMLDTIKKGHITGLTGVMEFREDSSNPYVQFEILGTTYSETFGKDMRKVSGPFVLPWQRSANTLKPMGAGISPYEELRSRRSECD
;
A
#
# COMPACT_ATOMS: atom_id res chain seq x y z
N MET A 1 17.26 -1.64 5.73
CA MET A 1 16.88 -3.06 5.78
C MET A 1 18.11 -3.95 5.85
N LEU A 2 18.98 -3.92 4.82
CA LEU A 2 20.20 -4.74 4.79
C LEU A 2 21.13 -4.50 5.98
N ALA A 3 21.31 -3.24 6.42
CA ALA A 3 22.09 -2.92 7.62
C ALA A 3 21.58 -3.67 8.88
N ASN A 4 20.26 -3.69 9.10
CA ASN A 4 19.65 -4.45 10.20
C ASN A 4 19.87 -5.97 10.06
N ALA A 5 19.88 -6.51 8.83
CA ALA A 5 20.22 -7.90 8.60
C ALA A 5 21.71 -8.20 8.87
N PHE A 6 22.61 -7.30 8.49
CA PHE A 6 24.04 -7.43 8.77
C PHE A 6 24.33 -7.37 10.28
N HIS A 7 23.73 -6.43 11.00
CA HIS A 7 23.91 -6.32 12.45
C HIS A 7 23.52 -7.63 13.16
N ARG A 8 22.29 -8.13 12.93
CA ARG A 8 21.84 -9.41 13.52
C ARG A 8 22.77 -10.57 13.17
N LYS A 9 23.24 -10.64 11.92
CA LYS A 9 24.10 -11.75 11.47
C LYS A 9 25.51 -11.72 12.07
N LEU A 10 26.04 -10.52 12.31
CA LEU A 10 27.33 -10.33 12.98
C LEU A 10 27.20 -10.58 14.49
N GLU A 11 26.12 -10.14 15.12
CA GLU A 11 25.79 -10.41 16.53
C GLU A 11 25.64 -11.90 16.81
N ASP A 12 24.93 -12.62 15.93
CA ASP A 12 24.75 -14.08 16.01
C ASP A 12 26.03 -14.87 15.75
N ARG A 13 27.13 -14.23 15.32
CA ARG A 13 28.40 -14.85 14.90
C ARG A 13 28.24 -15.91 13.79
N LYS A 14 27.18 -15.82 12.97
CA LYS A 14 26.87 -16.74 11.86
C LYS A 14 27.27 -16.16 10.50
N TRP A 15 28.36 -15.39 10.48
CA TRP A 15 28.83 -14.71 9.28
C TRP A 15 29.43 -15.67 8.25
N HIS A 16 29.04 -15.51 6.98
CA HIS A 16 29.68 -16.16 5.85
C HIS A 16 30.06 -15.09 4.85
N SER A 17 31.36 -14.94 4.57
CA SER A 17 31.84 -13.95 3.60
C SER A 17 31.40 -14.28 2.18
N MET A 18 31.33 -13.24 1.35
CA MET A 18 31.12 -13.38 -0.09
C MET A 18 32.43 -13.82 -0.76
N ALA A 19 32.43 -14.91 -1.52
CA ALA A 19 33.54 -15.29 -2.39
C ALA A 19 33.50 -14.50 -3.70
N SER A 20 34.65 -14.24 -4.32
CA SER A 20 34.65 -13.67 -5.68
C SER A 20 34.09 -14.71 -6.66
N LEU A 21 33.07 -14.34 -7.43
CA LEU A 21 32.39 -15.22 -8.38
C LEU A 21 32.05 -14.47 -9.67
N ASN A 22 32.18 -15.16 -10.80
CA ASN A 22 31.81 -14.63 -12.11
C ASN A 22 30.61 -15.40 -12.65
N CYS A 23 29.44 -14.75 -12.71
CA CYS A 23 28.18 -15.38 -13.10
C CYS A 23 28.06 -15.71 -14.59
N ILE A 24 28.94 -15.18 -15.47
CA ILE A 24 28.94 -15.51 -16.90
C ILE A 24 29.46 -16.94 -17.12
N ARG A 25 30.37 -17.41 -16.27
CA ARG A 25 30.92 -18.77 -16.38
C ARG A 25 29.91 -19.78 -15.84
N LYS A 26 29.54 -20.76 -16.67
CA LYS A 26 28.62 -21.86 -16.30
C LYS A 26 29.14 -22.77 -15.19
N SER A 27 30.45 -22.80 -14.95
CA SER A 27 31.08 -23.61 -13.89
C SER A 27 31.10 -22.94 -12.51
N THR A 28 30.72 -21.67 -12.42
CA THR A 28 30.76 -20.92 -11.16
C THR A 28 29.70 -21.46 -10.19
N LYS A 29 30.13 -21.83 -8.98
CA LYS A 29 29.24 -22.30 -7.93
C LYS A 29 28.46 -21.12 -7.31
N PRO A 30 27.22 -21.35 -6.84
CA PRO A 30 26.45 -20.34 -6.14
C PRO A 30 27.09 -19.98 -4.79
N TRP A 31 26.69 -18.84 -4.23
CA TRP A 31 27.16 -18.44 -2.91
C TRP A 31 26.60 -19.33 -1.81
N ASN A 32 27.48 -20.07 -1.14
CA ASN A 32 27.10 -20.96 -0.02
C ASN A 32 26.38 -20.21 1.13
N GLY A 33 26.76 -18.96 1.41
CA GLY A 33 26.15 -18.14 2.45
C GLY A 33 24.84 -17.45 2.04
N GLY A 34 24.46 -17.55 0.75
CA GLY A 34 23.34 -16.80 0.19
C GLY A 34 22.00 -17.16 0.80
N ARG A 35 21.74 -18.46 1.02
CA ARG A 35 20.46 -18.90 1.60
C ARG A 35 20.27 -18.39 3.01
N SER A 36 21.28 -18.57 3.86
CA SER A 36 21.26 -18.06 5.24
C SER A 36 21.10 -16.54 5.28
N MET A 37 21.73 -15.80 4.37
CA MET A 37 21.61 -14.34 4.33
C MET A 37 20.20 -13.91 3.91
N LEU A 38 19.65 -14.56 2.89
CA LEU A 38 18.30 -14.31 2.43
C LEU A 38 17.26 -14.55 3.53
N ASP A 39 17.39 -15.64 4.28
CA ASP A 39 16.49 -15.96 5.38
C ASP A 39 16.54 -14.90 6.50
N THR A 40 17.73 -14.37 6.81
CA THR A 40 17.88 -13.26 7.77
C THR A 40 17.22 -11.98 7.25
N ILE A 41 17.39 -11.65 5.97
CA ILE A 41 16.78 -10.44 5.37
C ILE A 41 15.26 -10.55 5.34
N LYS A 42 14.70 -11.70 4.92
CA LYS A 42 13.25 -11.92 4.87
C LYS A 42 12.60 -11.78 6.24
N LYS A 43 13.25 -12.28 7.30
CA LYS A 43 12.81 -12.12 8.70
C LYS A 43 13.11 -10.73 9.28
N GLY A 44 13.57 -9.78 8.47
CA GLY A 44 13.82 -8.42 8.90
C GLY A 44 12.54 -7.60 8.92
N HIS A 45 12.42 -6.73 9.92
CA HIS A 45 11.37 -5.74 10.03
C HIS A 45 12.03 -4.40 10.40
N ILE A 46 11.71 -3.33 9.69
CA ILE A 46 12.16 -1.97 10.02
C ILE A 46 11.07 -0.94 9.77
N THR A 47 11.22 0.22 10.40
CA THR A 47 10.44 1.43 10.08
C THR A 47 11.38 2.47 9.50
N GLY A 48 11.03 3.03 8.34
CA GLY A 48 11.81 4.05 7.63
C GLY A 48 10.92 5.14 7.03
N LEU A 49 11.45 5.84 6.02
CA LEU A 49 10.73 6.95 5.36
C LEU A 49 9.42 6.52 4.69
N THR A 50 9.35 5.27 4.22
CA THR A 50 8.15 4.69 3.59
C THR A 50 7.22 4.01 4.60
N GLY A 51 7.39 4.29 5.89
CA GLY A 51 6.70 3.56 6.96
C GLY A 51 7.35 2.20 7.24
N VAL A 52 6.53 1.19 7.50
CA VAL A 52 7.00 -0.17 7.81
C VAL A 52 7.44 -0.89 6.54
N MET A 53 8.59 -1.55 6.61
CA MET A 53 9.10 -2.43 5.56
C MET A 53 9.45 -3.79 6.15
N GLU A 54 8.77 -4.82 5.66
CA GLU A 54 8.99 -6.23 5.98
C GLU A 54 8.79 -7.08 4.72
N PHE A 55 9.20 -8.35 4.79
CA PHE A 55 8.93 -9.32 3.71
C PHE A 55 8.11 -10.49 4.24
N ARG A 56 6.99 -10.77 3.58
CA ARG A 56 6.17 -11.96 3.84
C ARG A 56 6.80 -13.24 3.29
N GLU A 57 6.14 -14.37 3.50
CA GLU A 57 6.60 -15.67 3.02
C GLU A 57 6.75 -15.72 1.50
N ASP A 58 5.84 -15.04 0.78
CA ASP A 58 5.87 -14.82 -0.68
C ASP A 58 6.94 -13.81 -1.13
N SER A 59 7.69 -13.20 -0.19
CA SER A 59 8.71 -12.17 -0.42
C SER A 59 8.15 -10.81 -0.88
N SER A 60 6.86 -10.54 -0.64
CA SER A 60 6.26 -9.24 -0.88
C SER A 60 6.39 -8.30 0.34
N ASN A 61 6.44 -6.99 0.08
CA ASN A 61 6.18 -5.98 1.11
C ASN A 61 4.68 -5.63 1.05
N PRO A 62 3.87 -5.97 2.06
CA PRO A 62 2.42 -5.86 1.98
C PRO A 62 1.88 -4.44 2.20
N TYR A 63 2.71 -3.52 2.70
CA TYR A 63 2.25 -2.22 3.15
C TYR A 63 2.26 -1.20 2.01
N VAL A 64 1.07 -0.72 1.67
CA VAL A 64 0.84 0.43 0.80
C VAL A 64 -0.39 1.17 1.29
N GLN A 65 -0.32 2.49 1.33
CA GLN A 65 -1.43 3.35 1.70
C GLN A 65 -1.57 4.44 0.63
N PHE A 66 -2.81 4.68 0.20
CA PHE A 66 -3.14 5.70 -0.78
C PHE A 66 -3.95 6.80 -0.12
N GLU A 67 -3.72 8.05 -0.54
CA GLU A 67 -4.59 9.18 -0.28
C GLU A 67 -5.15 9.68 -1.60
N ILE A 68 -6.46 9.89 -1.65
CA ILE A 68 -7.15 10.40 -2.83
C ILE A 68 -7.69 11.78 -2.47
N LEU A 69 -7.07 12.81 -3.04
CA LEU A 69 -7.44 14.20 -2.80
C LEU A 69 -8.17 14.73 -4.03
N GLY A 70 -9.42 15.12 -3.85
CA GLY A 70 -10.22 15.80 -4.87
C GLY A 70 -10.31 17.28 -4.55
N THR A 71 -9.85 18.14 -5.46
CA THR A 71 -10.12 19.58 -5.34
C THR A 71 -11.61 19.82 -5.59
N THR A 72 -12.33 20.29 -4.58
CA THR A 72 -13.74 20.68 -4.74
C THR A 72 -13.82 22.14 -5.16
N TYR A 73 -14.41 22.40 -6.31
CA TYR A 73 -14.80 23.75 -6.75
C TYR A 73 -16.33 23.84 -6.71
N SER A 74 -16.86 24.81 -5.96
CA SER A 74 -18.27 25.18 -5.99
C SER A 74 -18.35 26.58 -6.58
N GLU A 75 -19.04 26.73 -7.71
CA GLU A 75 -19.56 28.02 -8.09
C GLU A 75 -20.61 28.37 -7.03
N THR A 76 -20.23 29.16 -6.03
CA THR A 76 -21.22 30.01 -5.38
C THR A 76 -21.76 30.89 -6.49
N PHE A 77 -22.87 30.48 -7.09
CA PHE A 77 -23.69 31.29 -7.97
C PHE A 77 -23.82 32.65 -7.29
N GLY A 78 -23.09 33.61 -7.83
CA GLY A 78 -23.17 34.99 -7.40
C GLY A 78 -24.58 35.46 -7.66
N LYS A 79 -25.37 35.54 -6.57
CA LYS A 79 -26.45 36.51 -6.41
C LYS A 79 -27.40 36.66 -7.61
N ASP A 80 -28.24 35.66 -7.85
CA ASP A 80 -29.62 35.95 -8.23
C ASP A 80 -30.49 35.81 -6.98
N MET A 81 -30.49 36.84 -6.14
CA MET A 81 -31.57 37.04 -5.16
C MET A 81 -32.87 37.33 -5.93
N ARG A 82 -33.50 36.30 -6.50
CA ARG A 82 -34.93 36.39 -6.80
C ARG A 82 -35.68 36.32 -5.47
N LYS A 83 -36.19 37.46 -5.06
CA LYS A 83 -37.11 37.65 -3.94
C LYS A 83 -38.30 36.71 -4.15
N VAL A 84 -38.32 35.56 -3.48
CA VAL A 84 -39.52 34.71 -3.40
C VAL A 84 -40.45 35.39 -2.40
N SER A 85 -41.34 36.24 -2.91
CA SER A 85 -42.54 36.64 -2.18
C SER A 85 -43.55 35.49 -2.28
N GLY A 86 -43.50 34.57 -1.33
CA GLY A 86 -44.46 33.48 -1.21
C GLY A 86 -44.27 32.76 0.12
N PRO A 87 -45.35 32.32 0.80
CA PRO A 87 -45.25 31.81 2.17
C PRO A 87 -44.45 30.51 2.19
N PHE A 88 -43.35 30.54 2.94
CA PHE A 88 -42.43 29.42 3.12
C PHE A 88 -43.09 28.36 4.02
N VAL A 89 -43.65 27.32 3.41
CA VAL A 89 -43.95 26.08 4.12
C VAL A 89 -42.64 25.31 4.22
N LEU A 90 -42.07 25.23 5.43
CA LEU A 90 -40.90 24.40 5.73
C LEU A 90 -41.28 22.91 5.63
N PRO A 91 -40.61 22.08 4.80
CA PRO A 91 -40.51 20.67 5.11
C PRO A 91 -39.42 20.50 6.15
N TRP A 92 -39.88 20.16 7.35
CA TRP A 92 -39.13 19.54 8.42
C TRP A 92 -38.36 18.33 7.87
N GLN A 93 -37.02 18.29 7.96
CA GLN A 93 -36.30 17.03 7.92
C GLN A 93 -35.15 17.06 8.92
N ARG A 94 -35.37 16.36 10.04
CA ARG A 94 -34.38 16.11 11.08
C ARG A 94 -33.21 15.29 10.55
N SER A 95 -32.02 15.71 10.97
CA SER A 95 -30.80 14.91 11.03
C SER A 95 -30.99 13.66 11.90
N ALA A 96 -30.47 12.52 11.44
CA ALA A 96 -29.95 11.46 12.31
C ALA A 96 -29.01 10.53 11.53
N ASN A 97 -27.73 10.56 11.88
CA ASN A 97 -26.77 9.50 11.61
C ASN A 97 -27.31 8.15 12.14
N THR A 98 -27.25 7.09 11.35
CA THR A 98 -27.19 5.71 11.86
C THR A 98 -26.37 4.86 10.91
N LEU A 99 -25.26 4.34 11.45
CA LEU A 99 -24.36 3.36 10.87
C LEU A 99 -25.10 2.13 10.32
N LYS A 100 -24.67 1.63 9.15
CA LYS A 100 -24.84 0.21 8.79
C LYS A 100 -23.50 -0.33 8.26
N PRO A 101 -23.05 -1.50 8.75
CA PRO A 101 -21.87 -2.17 8.24
C PRO A 101 -22.26 -3.01 7.01
N MET A 102 -21.53 -2.84 5.91
CA MET A 102 -21.44 -3.80 4.81
C MET A 102 -19.93 -3.96 4.61
N GLY A 103 -19.32 -5.12 4.85
CA GLY A 103 -19.73 -6.43 4.41
C GLY A 103 -19.01 -6.70 3.09
N ALA A 104 -17.91 -7.46 3.16
CA ALA A 104 -17.11 -8.01 2.05
C ALA A 104 -16.59 -7.00 1.01
N GLY A 105 -15.39 -6.46 1.27
CA GLY A 105 -14.62 -5.72 0.27
C GLY A 105 -14.20 -6.63 -0.88
N ILE A 106 -14.75 -6.37 -2.06
CA ILE A 106 -14.20 -6.84 -3.33
C ILE A 106 -12.94 -6.02 -3.59
N SER A 107 -11.84 -6.71 -3.90
CA SER A 107 -10.55 -6.09 -4.22
C SER A 107 -10.69 -5.11 -5.40
N PRO A 108 -10.03 -3.93 -5.38
CA PRO A 108 -10.06 -2.95 -6.48
C PRO A 108 -9.63 -3.49 -7.86
N TYR A 109 -9.07 -4.71 -7.89
CA TYR A 109 -8.67 -5.40 -9.11
C TYR A 109 -9.84 -5.96 -9.93
N GLU A 110 -10.99 -6.27 -9.31
CA GLU A 110 -12.15 -6.80 -10.06
C GLU A 110 -12.93 -5.69 -10.79
N GLU A 111 -12.98 -4.48 -10.24
CA GLU A 111 -13.67 -3.35 -10.87
C GLU A 111 -12.96 -2.88 -12.15
N LEU A 112 -11.63 -2.98 -12.21
CA LEU A 112 -10.84 -2.72 -13.42
C LEU A 112 -10.98 -3.83 -14.47
N ARG A 113 -11.30 -5.06 -14.08
CA ARG A 113 -11.52 -6.18 -15.01
C ARG A 113 -12.87 -6.06 -15.73
N SER A 114 -13.91 -5.61 -15.02
CA SER A 114 -15.24 -5.39 -15.60
C SER A 114 -15.27 -4.26 -16.62
N ARG A 115 -14.43 -3.23 -16.47
CA ARG A 115 -14.35 -2.13 -17.45
C ARG A 115 -13.61 -2.48 -18.74
N ARG A 116 -12.92 -3.62 -18.80
CA ARG A 116 -12.19 -4.05 -20.00
C ARG A 116 -13.03 -4.94 -20.92
N SER A 117 -14.14 -5.49 -20.45
CA SER A 117 -15.06 -6.30 -21.26
C SER A 117 -16.17 -5.52 -21.96
N GLU A 118 -16.27 -4.20 -21.75
CA GLU A 118 -17.19 -3.31 -22.50
C GLU A 118 -16.51 -2.64 -23.70
N CYS A 119 -15.24 -3.00 -23.98
CA CYS A 119 -14.50 -2.59 -25.16
C CYS A 119 -13.98 -3.81 -25.92
N ASP A 120 -14.88 -4.73 -26.26
CA ASP A 120 -14.74 -5.70 -27.36
C ASP A 120 -16.11 -5.89 -28.01
#